data_AF-A0A2I0JKF0-F1
#
_entry.id   AF-A0A2I0JKF0-F1
#
_cell.length_a   1.000
_cell.length_b   1.000
_cell.length_c   1.000
_cell.angle_alpha   90.00
_cell.angle_beta   90.00
_cell.angle_gamma   90.00
#
_symmetry.space_group_name_H-M   'P 1'
#
loop_
_entity.id
_entity.type
_entity.pdbx_description
1 polymer ?
#
loop_
_entity_poly.entity_id
_entity_poly.type
_entity_poly.pdbx_seq_one_letter_code
_entity_poly.pdbx_strand_id
1 'polypeptide(L)'
;MENVVNDIAPKLGVEFEQIKDLYNVKLSDISRPNVTISCKCRVLKEEQRLQLYKIEMNPVRHMVADISCLSKCLDLRLMLSTKTIITALSEDETVGIGELIGSAVLDPNVKGGLRWPLGKASSGDRFRVIGVWHTISRAYASPMFRLKVRNADRFDFKTSTGEATGEVSLKLKGLASELLGLELDLEMIYDMLIDTVKLLWELFLHWDRFLL
;
A
#
# COMPACT_ATOMS: atom_id res chain seq x y z
N MET A 1 0.87 -8.56 -15.77
CA MET A 1 1.81 -7.92 -14.78
C MET A 1 3.10 -8.71 -14.50
N GLU A 2 3.17 -10.02 -14.72
CA GLU A 2 4.44 -10.77 -14.60
C GLU A 2 5.51 -10.30 -15.60
N ASN A 3 5.09 -9.90 -16.80
CA ASN A 3 5.99 -9.33 -17.82
C ASN A 3 6.73 -8.08 -17.32
N VAL A 4 6.02 -7.21 -16.58
CA VAL A 4 6.64 -6.03 -15.95
C VAL A 4 7.79 -6.44 -15.03
N VAL A 5 7.61 -7.49 -14.24
CA VAL A 5 8.67 -7.98 -13.33
C VAL A 5 9.82 -8.56 -14.14
N ASN A 6 9.54 -9.47 -15.06
CA ASN A 6 10.57 -10.20 -15.81
C ASN A 6 11.49 -9.25 -16.61
N ASP A 7 10.92 -8.17 -17.15
CA ASP A 7 11.69 -7.22 -17.95
C ASP A 7 12.39 -6.14 -17.11
N ILE A 8 11.74 -5.67 -16.03
CA ILE A 8 12.23 -4.51 -15.27
C ILE A 8 13.14 -4.95 -14.11
N ALA A 9 12.84 -6.05 -13.43
CA ALA A 9 13.60 -6.45 -12.25
C ALA A 9 15.10 -6.68 -12.55
N PRO A 10 15.49 -7.37 -13.64
CA PRO A 10 16.90 -7.52 -14.00
C PRO A 10 17.58 -6.18 -14.30
N LYS A 11 16.90 -5.26 -15.00
CA LYS A 11 17.44 -3.94 -15.37
C LYS A 11 17.64 -3.03 -14.16
N LEU A 12 16.83 -3.19 -13.12
CA LEU A 12 16.99 -2.48 -11.84
C LEU A 12 17.98 -3.16 -10.89
N GLY A 13 18.47 -4.36 -11.23
CA GLY A 13 19.28 -5.18 -10.33
C GLY A 13 18.56 -5.51 -9.02
N VAL A 14 17.24 -5.73 -9.06
CA VAL A 14 16.45 -6.10 -7.87
C VAL A 14 16.16 -7.59 -7.86
N GLU A 15 16.29 -8.21 -6.69
CA GLU A 15 16.06 -9.64 -6.49
C GLU A 15 14.74 -9.88 -5.77
N PHE A 16 14.16 -11.08 -5.95
CA PHE A 16 12.93 -11.45 -5.25
C PHE A 16 13.11 -11.39 -3.73
N GLU A 17 12.21 -10.68 -3.06
CA GLU A 17 12.23 -10.51 -1.60
C GLU A 17 11.14 -11.37 -0.95
N GLN A 18 9.88 -11.22 -1.37
CA GLN A 18 8.74 -11.91 -0.76
C GLN A 18 7.44 -11.78 -1.56
N ILE A 19 6.48 -12.66 -1.25
CA ILE A 19 5.06 -12.53 -1.60
C ILE A 19 4.27 -12.24 -0.33
N LYS A 20 3.29 -11.33 -0.42
CA LYS A 20 2.35 -11.00 0.65
C LYS A 20 0.93 -11.02 0.14
N ASP A 21 0.14 -11.90 0.71
CA ASP A 21 -1.32 -11.92 0.63
C ASP A 21 -1.86 -11.33 1.94
N LEU A 22 -2.50 -10.16 1.85
CA LEU A 22 -2.93 -9.38 3.00
C LEU A 22 -4.29 -8.76 2.76
N TYR A 23 -5.13 -8.84 3.79
CA TYR A 23 -6.31 -7.99 3.93
C TYR A 23 -5.91 -6.70 4.63
N ASN A 24 -6.39 -5.56 4.15
CA ASN A 24 -6.22 -4.28 4.82
C ASN A 24 -7.61 -3.74 5.16
N VAL A 25 -7.95 -3.71 6.44
CA VAL A 25 -9.18 -3.11 6.94
C VAL A 25 -8.87 -1.64 7.26
N LYS A 26 -9.64 -0.72 6.68
CA LYS A 26 -9.51 0.71 7.00
C LYS A 26 -10.57 1.11 7.99
N LEU A 27 -10.13 1.80 9.03
CA LEU A 27 -10.97 2.26 10.12
C LEU A 27 -10.93 3.79 10.20
N SER A 28 -12.10 4.39 10.45
CA SER A 28 -12.17 5.73 11.03
C SER A 28 -12.12 5.63 12.55
N ASP A 29 -11.52 6.63 13.19
CA ASP A 29 -11.48 6.81 14.65
C ASP A 29 -12.12 8.16 14.98
N ILE A 30 -13.22 8.18 15.74
CA ILE A 30 -13.90 9.44 16.11
C ILE A 30 -12.98 10.36 16.91
N SER A 31 -12.07 9.80 17.73
CA SER A 31 -11.09 10.60 18.47
C SER A 31 -10.04 11.25 17.55
N ARG A 32 -9.89 10.76 16.32
CA ARG A 32 -8.92 11.24 15.32
C ARG A 32 -9.57 11.29 13.92
N PRO A 33 -10.52 12.21 13.68
CA PRO A 33 -11.39 12.16 12.49
C PRO A 33 -10.64 12.30 11.15
N ASN A 34 -9.46 12.94 11.17
CA ASN A 34 -8.63 13.15 9.98
C ASN A 34 -7.62 12.01 9.73
N VAL A 35 -7.60 10.99 10.58
CA VAL A 35 -6.70 9.85 10.48
C VAL A 35 -7.47 8.61 10.07
N THR A 36 -6.96 7.92 9.05
CA THR A 36 -7.43 6.58 8.70
C THR A 36 -6.44 5.56 9.23
N ILE A 37 -6.93 4.68 10.08
CA ILE A 37 -6.15 3.55 10.59
C ILE A 37 -6.25 2.42 9.58
N SER A 38 -5.12 1.79 9.26
CA SER A 38 -5.00 0.69 8.33
C SER A 38 -4.49 -0.55 9.05
N CYS A 39 -5.41 -1.46 9.34
CA CYS A 39 -5.13 -2.75 9.96
C CYS A 39 -4.79 -3.77 8.87
N LYS A 40 -3.53 -4.18 8.79
CA LYS A 40 -3.08 -5.23 7.87
C LYS A 40 -3.20 -6.57 8.56
N CYS A 41 -3.91 -7.48 7.92
CA CYS A 41 -4.24 -8.79 8.45
C CYS A 41 -3.79 -9.89 7.49
N ARG A 42 -3.41 -11.02 8.06
CA ARG A 42 -3.20 -12.30 7.36
C ARG A 42 -4.38 -13.21 7.65
N VAL A 43 -4.60 -14.19 6.78
CA VAL A 43 -5.58 -15.25 7.06
C VAL A 43 -4.89 -16.38 7.81
N LEU A 44 -5.44 -16.74 8.97
CA LEU A 44 -5.12 -18.00 9.64
C LEU A 44 -5.97 -19.09 8.99
N LYS A 45 -5.35 -19.87 8.10
CA LYS A 45 -6.05 -20.85 7.25
C LYS A 45 -6.84 -21.90 8.04
N GLU A 46 -6.31 -22.35 9.17
CA GLU A 46 -6.91 -23.36 10.04
C GLU A 46 -8.24 -22.89 10.65
N GLU A 47 -8.35 -21.59 10.92
CA GLU A 47 -9.48 -21.00 11.64
C GLU A 47 -10.37 -20.13 10.75
N GLN A 48 -10.02 -19.97 9.46
CA GLN A 48 -10.70 -19.09 8.52
C GLN A 48 -10.94 -17.67 9.08
N ARG A 49 -9.99 -17.16 9.86
CA ARG A 49 -10.08 -15.86 10.53
C ARG A 49 -8.93 -14.94 10.16
N LEU A 50 -9.13 -13.65 10.37
CA LEU A 50 -8.07 -12.65 10.25
C LEU A 50 -7.20 -12.64 11.51
N GLN A 51 -5.88 -12.62 11.30
CA GLN A 51 -4.89 -12.27 12.32
C GLN A 51 -4.29 -10.91 11.98
N LEU A 52 -4.35 -10.00 12.94
CA LEU A 52 -3.72 -8.69 12.81
C LEU A 52 -2.19 -8.84 12.75
N TYR A 53 -1.60 -8.33 11.69
CA TYR A 53 -0.15 -8.38 11.45
C TYR A 53 0.52 -7.03 11.71
N LYS A 54 -0.14 -5.93 11.33
CA LYS A 54 0.45 -4.59 11.44
C LYS A 54 -0.63 -3.51 11.41
N ILE A 55 -0.44 -2.44 12.17
CA ILE A 55 -1.28 -1.24 12.07
C ILE A 55 -0.44 -0.06 11.56
N GLU A 56 -0.99 0.67 10.59
CA GLU A 56 -0.38 1.87 10.01
C GLU A 56 -1.44 2.98 9.93
N MET A 57 -1.02 4.23 10.08
CA MET A 57 -1.88 5.37 9.73
C MET A 57 -1.74 5.70 8.25
N ASN A 58 -2.67 6.48 7.70
CA ASN A 58 -2.48 7.07 6.37
C ASN A 58 -1.15 7.83 6.33
N PRO A 59 -0.35 7.66 5.26
CA PRO A 59 0.91 8.36 5.13
C PRO A 59 0.67 9.87 5.05
N VAL A 60 1.53 10.65 5.71
CA VAL A 60 1.59 12.09 5.51
C VAL A 60 2.33 12.32 4.20
N ARG A 61 1.68 13.00 3.25
CA ARG A 61 2.24 13.30 1.94
C ARG A 61 2.85 14.69 2.01
N HIS A 62 4.17 14.76 1.89
CA HIS A 62 4.91 16.03 1.90
C HIS A 62 4.97 16.65 0.51
N MET A 63 5.04 15.79 -0.52
CA MET A 63 5.02 16.20 -1.92
C MET A 63 4.26 15.16 -2.74
N VAL A 64 3.42 15.61 -3.66
CA VAL A 64 2.78 14.78 -4.68
C VAL A 64 2.86 15.53 -6.00
N ALA A 65 3.42 14.91 -7.02
CA ALA A 65 3.43 15.41 -8.39
C ALA A 65 2.81 14.35 -9.29
N ASP A 66 1.71 14.73 -9.96
CA ASP A 66 1.01 13.91 -10.95
C ASP A 66 1.38 14.39 -12.34
N ILE A 67 1.94 13.50 -13.14
CA ILE A 67 2.52 13.80 -14.45
C ILE A 67 1.85 12.91 -15.48
N SER A 68 1.06 13.50 -16.37
CA SER A 68 0.47 12.78 -17.49
C SER A 68 1.48 12.61 -18.61
N CYS A 69 1.92 11.38 -18.86
CA CYS A 69 2.87 11.06 -19.92
C CYS A 69 2.10 10.66 -21.18
N LEU A 70 1.47 11.63 -21.83
CA LEU A 70 0.59 11.43 -22.99
C LEU A 70 1.25 10.63 -24.12
N SER A 71 2.54 10.84 -24.38
CA SER A 71 3.30 10.10 -25.39
C SER A 71 3.54 8.62 -25.03
N LYS A 72 3.27 8.24 -23.79
CA LYS A 72 3.48 6.90 -23.23
C LYS A 72 2.17 6.21 -22.84
N CYS A 73 1.03 6.88 -22.98
CA CYS A 73 -0.30 6.40 -22.56
C CYS A 73 -0.37 5.93 -21.09
N LEU A 74 0.43 6.55 -20.22
CA LEU A 74 0.52 6.23 -18.79
C LEU A 74 0.68 7.52 -17.99
N ASP A 75 0.15 7.53 -16.77
CA ASP A 75 0.37 8.60 -15.81
C ASP A 75 1.42 8.16 -14.78
N LEU A 76 2.30 9.08 -14.39
CA LEU A 76 3.30 8.89 -13.34
C LEU A 76 2.94 9.75 -12.12
N ARG A 77 2.95 9.14 -10.93
CA ARG A 77 2.87 9.86 -9.66
C ARG A 77 4.19 9.74 -8.90
N LEU A 78 4.84 10.86 -8.66
CA LEU A 78 5.96 10.98 -7.72
C LEU A 78 5.44 11.46 -6.37
N MET A 79 5.86 10.81 -5.29
CA MET A 79 5.37 11.14 -3.95
C MET A 79 6.47 11.00 -2.90
N LEU A 80 6.70 12.07 -2.15
CA LEU A 80 7.45 12.05 -0.90
C LEU A 80 6.45 11.93 0.26
N SER A 81 6.59 10.88 1.07
CA SER A 81 5.65 10.64 2.17
C SER A 81 6.32 9.97 3.36
N THR A 82 5.92 10.35 4.57
CA THR A 82 6.25 9.62 5.79
C THR A 82 5.14 8.64 6.14
N LYS A 83 5.54 7.47 6.65
CA LYS A 83 4.63 6.40 7.07
C LYS A 83 4.76 6.17 8.56
N THR A 84 3.66 6.33 9.28
CA THR A 84 3.61 6.05 10.72
C THR A 84 3.12 4.62 10.94
N ILE A 85 3.94 3.83 11.62
CA ILE A 85 3.60 2.49 12.10
C ILE A 85 3.22 2.63 13.57
N ILE A 86 2.06 2.11 13.95
CA ILE A 86 1.67 2.09 15.35
C ILE A 86 2.28 0.85 15.99
N THR A 87 3.20 1.04 16.93
CA THR A 87 3.91 -0.04 17.63
C THR A 87 3.33 -0.35 19.00
N ALA A 88 2.64 0.62 19.62
CA ALA A 88 1.92 0.47 20.87
C ALA A 88 0.52 1.07 20.70
N LEU A 89 -0.49 0.31 21.12
CA LEU A 89 -1.88 0.73 21.19
C LEU A 89 -2.25 0.89 22.67
N SER A 90 -3.18 1.80 22.97
CA SER A 90 -3.84 1.79 24.26
C SER A 90 -4.72 0.54 24.41
N GLU A 91 -5.14 0.23 25.64
CA GLU A 91 -5.98 -0.93 25.93
C GLU A 91 -7.31 -0.88 25.16
N ASP A 92 -7.95 0.29 25.14
CA ASP A 92 -9.21 0.53 24.42
C ASP A 92 -9.05 0.43 22.88
N GLU A 93 -7.92 0.88 22.34
CA GLU A 93 -7.58 0.69 20.93
C GLU A 93 -7.38 -0.79 20.59
N THR A 94 -6.68 -1.51 21.47
CA THR A 94 -6.40 -2.95 21.29
C THR A 94 -7.68 -3.75 21.28
N VAL A 95 -8.58 -3.50 22.25
CA VAL A 95 -9.88 -4.16 22.34
C VAL A 95 -10.76 -3.78 21.14
N GLY A 96 -10.94 -2.49 20.87
CA GLY A 96 -11.88 -2.04 19.83
C GLY A 96 -11.48 -2.45 18.41
N ILE A 97 -10.19 -2.34 18.08
CA ILE A 97 -9.67 -2.84 16.80
C ILE A 97 -9.73 -4.37 16.77
N GLY A 98 -9.39 -5.04 17.88
CA GLY A 98 -9.45 -6.49 18.01
C GLY A 98 -10.83 -7.07 17.71
N GLU A 99 -11.89 -6.50 18.28
CA GLU A 99 -13.29 -6.89 18.04
C GLU A 99 -13.70 -6.73 16.57
N LEU A 100 -13.31 -5.61 15.94
CA LEU A 100 -13.58 -5.36 14.53
C LEU A 100 -12.89 -6.39 13.63
N ILE A 101 -11.61 -6.68 13.88
CA ILE A 101 -10.89 -7.67 13.08
C ILE A 101 -11.42 -9.09 13.36
N GLY A 102 -11.72 -9.41 14.62
CA GLY A 102 -12.23 -10.73 15.03
C GLY A 102 -13.64 -11.05 14.54
N SER A 103 -14.46 -10.03 14.25
CA SER A 103 -15.81 -10.19 13.71
C SER A 103 -15.89 -10.19 12.18
N ALA A 104 -14.77 -9.95 11.50
CA ALA A 104 -14.70 -9.99 10.04
C ALA A 104 -14.91 -11.42 9.53
N VAL A 105 -15.72 -11.57 8.49
CA VAL A 105 -15.98 -12.84 7.81
C VAL A 105 -15.33 -12.80 6.44
N LEU A 106 -14.51 -13.82 6.14
CA LEU A 106 -13.96 -14.04 4.80
C LEU A 106 -15.10 -14.41 3.84
N ASP A 107 -15.23 -13.64 2.77
CA ASP A 107 -16.23 -13.88 1.74
C ASP A 107 -15.65 -13.57 0.36
N PRO A 108 -15.23 -14.59 -0.41
CA PRO A 108 -14.62 -14.38 -1.72
C PRO A 108 -15.61 -13.84 -2.76
N ASN A 109 -16.91 -13.81 -2.47
CA ASN A 109 -17.93 -13.33 -3.40
C ASN A 109 -18.18 -11.82 -3.29
N VAL A 110 -17.58 -11.14 -2.32
CA VAL A 110 -17.70 -9.69 -2.16
C VAL A 110 -16.39 -8.98 -2.48
N LYS A 111 -16.50 -7.73 -2.93
CA LYS A 111 -15.34 -6.89 -3.21
C LYS A 111 -14.51 -6.66 -1.95
N GLY A 112 -13.19 -6.82 -2.09
CA GLY A 112 -12.24 -6.77 -0.97
C GLY A 112 -12.26 -8.00 -0.06
N GLY A 113 -13.07 -9.01 -0.38
CA GLY A 113 -13.04 -10.35 0.22
C GLY A 113 -13.49 -10.45 1.68
N LEU A 114 -14.09 -9.40 2.23
CA LEU A 114 -14.50 -9.32 3.63
C LEU A 114 -15.88 -8.70 3.78
N ARG A 115 -16.65 -9.25 4.72
CA ARG A 115 -17.90 -8.65 5.21
C ARG A 115 -17.98 -8.70 6.73
N TRP A 116 -18.86 -7.89 7.29
CA TRP A 116 -19.20 -7.91 8.70
C TRP A 116 -20.67 -8.29 8.87
N PRO A 117 -21.02 -9.06 9.90
CA PRO A 117 -22.41 -9.20 10.32
C PRO A 117 -23.04 -7.83 10.61
N LEU A 118 -24.37 -7.76 10.53
CA LEU A 118 -25.10 -6.52 10.78
C LEU A 118 -24.73 -5.95 12.16
N GLY A 119 -24.37 -4.66 12.19
CA GLY A 119 -23.95 -3.97 13.41
C GLY A 119 -22.54 -4.31 13.92
N LYS A 120 -21.78 -5.20 13.25
CA LYS A 120 -20.41 -5.58 13.65
C LYS A 120 -19.30 -4.82 12.90
N ALA A 121 -19.66 -3.96 11.95
CA ALA A 121 -18.71 -3.08 11.25
C ALA A 121 -18.33 -1.83 12.09
N SER A 122 -18.63 -1.83 13.39
CA SER A 122 -18.24 -0.78 14.35
C SER A 122 -17.93 -1.43 15.71
N SER A 123 -17.01 -0.85 16.47
CA SER A 123 -16.76 -1.23 17.86
C SER A 123 -16.93 0.01 18.74
N GLY A 124 -17.90 -0.09 19.64
CA GLY A 124 -18.46 1.05 20.38
C GLY A 124 -18.86 2.19 19.44
N ASP A 125 -18.74 3.41 19.95
CA ASP A 125 -18.93 4.62 19.16
C ASP A 125 -17.63 5.11 18.52
N ARG A 126 -16.47 4.48 18.80
CA ARG A 126 -15.16 5.02 18.43
C ARG A 126 -14.69 4.61 17.04
N PHE A 127 -14.74 3.31 16.73
CA PHE A 127 -14.15 2.76 15.51
C PHE A 127 -15.22 2.26 14.55
N ARG A 128 -15.06 2.59 13.26
CA ARG A 128 -15.93 2.09 12.18
C ARG A 128 -15.11 1.64 10.99
N VAL A 129 -15.50 0.51 10.39
CA VAL A 129 -14.92 0.04 9.12
C VAL A 129 -15.39 0.96 8.00
N ILE A 130 -14.44 1.54 7.27
CA ILE A 130 -14.70 2.46 6.16
C ILE A 130 -14.20 1.93 4.81
N GLY A 131 -13.45 0.84 4.80
CA GLY A 131 -13.16 0.10 3.58
C GLY A 131 -12.37 -1.17 3.83
N VAL A 132 -12.26 -2.00 2.80
CA VAL A 132 -11.45 -3.22 2.78
C VAL A 132 -10.67 -3.38 1.48
N TRP A 133 -9.45 -3.88 1.60
CA TRP A 133 -8.57 -4.15 0.47
C TRP A 133 -7.97 -5.55 0.63
N HIS A 134 -8.33 -6.49 -0.25
CA HIS A 134 -7.58 -7.72 -0.42
C HIS A 134 -6.43 -7.47 -1.40
N THR A 135 -5.20 -7.72 -0.96
CA THR A 135 -4.01 -7.38 -1.74
C THR A 135 -3.04 -8.54 -1.80
N ILE A 136 -2.68 -8.93 -3.03
CA ILE A 136 -1.62 -9.89 -3.30
C ILE A 136 -0.48 -9.12 -3.94
N SER A 137 0.69 -9.15 -3.32
CA SER A 137 1.84 -8.38 -3.80
C SER A 137 3.13 -9.17 -3.79
N ARG A 138 3.93 -8.94 -4.82
CA ARG A 138 5.30 -9.45 -4.95
C ARG A 138 6.25 -8.27 -4.82
N ALA A 139 7.27 -8.44 -4.00
CA ALA A 139 8.29 -7.42 -3.78
C ALA A 139 9.66 -7.94 -4.23
N TYR A 140 10.42 -7.05 -4.84
CA TYR A 140 11.77 -7.25 -5.30
C TYR A 140 12.61 -6.09 -4.77
N ALA A 141 13.82 -6.36 -4.28
CA ALA A 141 14.61 -5.36 -3.58
C ALA A 141 16.08 -5.41 -3.99
N SER A 142 16.70 -4.25 -3.94
CA SER A 142 18.14 -4.03 -3.92
C SER A 142 18.45 -3.01 -2.80
N PRO A 143 19.71 -2.65 -2.58
CA PRO A 143 20.04 -1.53 -1.69
C PRO A 143 19.34 -0.23 -2.11
N MET A 144 19.35 0.08 -3.42
CA MET A 144 18.85 1.34 -3.98
C MET A 144 17.34 1.37 -4.20
N PHE A 145 16.73 0.23 -4.54
CA PHE A 145 15.34 0.19 -4.98
C PHE A 145 14.53 -0.88 -4.26
N ARG A 146 13.22 -0.67 -4.20
CA ARG A 146 12.26 -1.74 -3.94
C ARG A 146 11.09 -1.64 -4.89
N LEU A 147 11.06 -2.55 -5.85
CA LEU A 147 9.96 -2.72 -6.78
C LEU A 147 8.88 -3.57 -6.12
N LYS A 148 7.64 -3.12 -6.18
CA LYS A 148 6.48 -3.86 -5.72
C LYS A 148 5.39 -3.85 -6.77
N VAL A 149 4.95 -5.04 -7.15
CA VAL A 149 3.81 -5.27 -8.03
C VAL A 149 2.67 -5.84 -7.20
N ARG A 150 1.47 -5.29 -7.33
CA ARG A 150 0.32 -5.59 -6.46
C ARG A 150 -0.96 -5.72 -7.28
N ASN A 151 -1.66 -6.83 -7.09
CA ASN A 151 -3.09 -6.93 -7.36
C ASN A 151 -3.85 -6.50 -6.12
N ALA A 152 -4.88 -5.71 -6.29
CA ALA A 152 -5.68 -5.23 -5.19
C ALA A 152 -7.16 -5.15 -5.58
N ASP A 153 -7.98 -5.87 -4.83
CA ASP A 153 -9.43 -5.80 -4.89
C ASP A 153 -9.94 -5.03 -3.67
N ARG A 154 -10.77 -4.02 -3.90
CA ARG A 154 -11.11 -2.99 -2.91
C ARG A 154 -12.60 -2.80 -2.83
N PHE A 155 -13.05 -2.42 -1.64
CA PHE A 155 -14.37 -1.86 -1.44
C PHE A 155 -14.29 -0.69 -0.46
N ASP A 156 -14.79 0.47 -0.89
CA ASP A 156 -14.91 1.67 -0.06
C ASP A 156 -16.36 1.79 0.43
N PHE A 157 -16.56 1.72 1.74
CA PHE A 157 -17.90 1.80 2.35
C PHE A 157 -18.43 3.23 2.42
N LYS A 158 -17.58 4.25 2.31
CA LYS A 158 -18.03 5.66 2.30
C LYS A 158 -18.67 6.02 0.96
N THR A 159 -18.10 5.53 -0.14
CA THR A 159 -18.60 5.79 -1.49
C THR A 159 -19.44 4.64 -2.05
N SER A 160 -19.47 3.48 -1.38
CA SER A 160 -20.10 2.25 -1.86
C SER A 160 -19.58 1.78 -3.22
N THR A 161 -18.29 1.98 -3.48
CA THR A 161 -17.65 1.63 -4.75
C THR A 161 -16.62 0.52 -4.56
N GLY A 162 -16.66 -0.48 -5.45
CA GLY A 162 -15.66 -1.53 -5.53
C GLY A 162 -14.74 -1.34 -6.74
N GLU A 163 -13.46 -1.68 -6.59
CA GLU A 163 -12.45 -1.53 -7.65
C GLU A 163 -11.40 -2.64 -7.57
N ALA A 164 -11.02 -3.21 -8.71
CA ALA A 164 -9.88 -4.12 -8.83
C ALA A 164 -8.80 -3.47 -9.70
N THR A 165 -7.57 -3.36 -9.18
CA THR A 165 -6.45 -2.78 -9.94
C THR A 165 -5.19 -3.62 -9.85
N GLY A 166 -4.42 -3.59 -10.94
CA GLY A 166 -3.00 -3.93 -10.94
C GLY A 166 -2.17 -2.67 -10.74
N GLU A 167 -1.21 -2.71 -9.84
CA GLU A 167 -0.38 -1.57 -9.48
C GLU A 167 1.09 -1.92 -9.45
N VAL A 168 1.91 -0.98 -9.87
CA VAL A 168 3.37 -1.05 -9.79
C VAL A 168 3.86 0.16 -9.02
N SER A 169 4.70 -0.08 -8.02
CA SER A 169 5.31 0.96 -7.22
C SER A 169 6.79 0.71 -7.06
N LEU A 170 7.61 1.74 -7.29
CA LEU A 170 9.04 1.72 -7.04
C LEU A 170 9.33 2.61 -5.83
N LYS A 171 9.95 2.05 -4.79
CA LYS A 171 10.51 2.85 -3.70
C LYS A 171 11.97 3.13 -3.97
N LEU A 172 12.34 4.41 -3.86
CA LEU A 172 13.70 4.92 -4.03
C LEU A 172 14.42 4.87 -2.68
N LYS A 173 14.93 3.71 -2.30
CA LYS A 173 15.55 3.51 -0.98
C LYS A 173 16.82 4.35 -0.83
N GLY A 174 17.67 4.38 -1.84
CA GLY A 174 18.90 5.18 -1.82
C GLY A 174 18.61 6.66 -1.60
N LEU A 175 17.73 7.23 -2.44
CA LEU A 175 17.32 8.63 -2.32
C LEU A 175 16.65 8.94 -0.97
N ALA A 176 15.81 8.03 -0.46
CA ALA A 176 15.21 8.18 0.86
C ALA A 176 16.26 8.15 1.99
N SER A 177 17.33 7.37 1.86
CA SER A 177 18.43 7.35 2.84
C SER A 177 19.21 8.67 2.82
N GLU A 178 19.53 9.21 1.64
CA GLU A 178 20.23 10.50 1.52
C GLU A 178 19.41 11.65 2.10
N LEU A 179 18.09 11.68 1.84
CA LEU A 179 17.17 12.66 2.43
C LEU A 179 17.07 12.59 3.97
N LEU A 180 17.40 11.44 4.56
CA LEU A 180 17.39 11.22 6.00
C LEU A 180 18.80 11.28 6.61
N GLY A 181 19.83 11.55 5.80
CA GLY A 181 21.21 11.71 6.23
C GLY A 181 21.42 12.91 7.14
N LEU A 182 22.52 12.90 7.89
CA LEU A 182 22.89 14.00 8.79
C LEU A 182 23.38 15.24 8.03
N GLU A 183 23.98 15.05 6.86
CA GLU A 183 24.45 16.12 5.97
C GLU A 183 23.70 16.01 4.64
N LEU A 184 22.93 17.04 4.30
CA LEU A 184 22.16 17.10 3.07
C LEU A 184 22.98 17.77 1.97
N ASP A 185 23.44 16.97 1.02
CA ASP A 185 23.93 17.47 -0.27
C ASP A 185 22.75 17.56 -1.25
N LEU A 186 22.21 18.77 -1.39
CA LEU A 186 21.05 19.02 -2.24
C LEU A 186 21.35 18.85 -3.73
N GLU A 187 22.59 19.10 -4.17
CA GLU A 187 22.99 18.97 -5.57
C GLU A 187 23.04 17.49 -5.95
N MET A 188 23.69 16.68 -5.11
CA MET A 188 23.70 15.22 -5.28
C MET A 188 22.27 14.63 -5.27
N ILE A 189 21.42 15.04 -4.33
CA ILE A 189 20.03 14.53 -4.25
C ILE A 189 19.23 14.92 -5.50
N TYR A 190 19.44 16.12 -6.01
CA TYR A 190 18.80 16.60 -7.24
C TYR A 190 19.23 15.76 -8.45
N ASP A 191 20.53 15.48 -8.59
CA ASP A 191 21.05 14.63 -9.66
C ASP A 191 20.52 13.20 -9.56
N MET A 192 20.49 12.62 -8.35
CA MET A 192 19.89 11.30 -8.12
C MET A 192 18.41 11.26 -8.50
N LEU A 193 17.67 12.34 -8.25
CA LEU A 193 16.26 12.43 -8.63
C LEU A 193 16.11 12.51 -10.15
N ILE A 194 16.93 13.31 -10.83
CA ILE A 194 16.94 13.39 -12.30
C ILE A 194 17.19 12.01 -12.91
N ASP A 195 18.23 11.32 -12.46
CA ASP A 195 18.59 10.02 -12.99
C ASP A 195 17.52 8.97 -12.71
N THR A 196 16.87 9.04 -11.55
CA THR A 196 15.72 8.21 -11.24
C THR A 196 14.55 8.48 -12.19
N VAL A 197 14.22 9.74 -12.48
CA VAL A 197 13.11 10.09 -13.37
C VAL A 197 13.39 9.63 -14.79
N LYS A 198 14.63 9.76 -15.30
CA LYS A 198 15.06 9.21 -16.59
C LYS A 198 14.88 7.68 -16.62
N LEU A 199 15.32 6.99 -15.58
CA LEU A 199 15.18 5.55 -15.45
C LEU A 199 13.70 5.11 -15.40
N LEU A 200 12.83 5.85 -14.70
CA LEU A 200 11.39 5.59 -14.70
C LEU A 200 10.79 5.75 -16.11
N TRP A 201 11.22 6.79 -16.83
CA TRP A 201 10.78 7.06 -18.20
C TRP A 201 11.15 5.94 -19.19
N GLU A 202 12.36 5.40 -19.07
CA GLU A 202 12.86 4.34 -19.95
C GLU A 202 12.34 2.95 -19.59
N LEU A 203 12.14 2.67 -18.30
CA LEU A 203 11.81 1.32 -17.84
C LEU A 203 10.31 1.10 -17.62
N PHE A 204 9.58 2.09 -17.12
CA PHE A 204 8.19 1.89 -16.68
C PHE A 204 7.16 2.52 -17.61
N LEU A 205 7.51 3.59 -18.34
CA LEU A 205 6.55 4.30 -19.18
C LEU A 205 6.48 3.71 -20.59
N HIS A 206 6.07 2.45 -20.64
CA HIS A 206 5.85 1.64 -21.84
C HIS A 206 4.55 0.84 -21.66
N TRP A 207 3.45 1.31 -22.25
CA TRP A 207 2.09 0.80 -22.04
C TRP A 207 1.91 -0.68 -22.42
N ASP A 208 2.64 -1.14 -23.43
CA ASP A 208 2.65 -2.52 -23.94
C ASP A 208 3.04 -3.53 -22.87
N ARG A 209 3.83 -3.14 -21.87
CA ARG A 209 4.25 -4.03 -20.77
C ARG A 209 3.16 -4.32 -19.75
N PHE A 210 2.07 -3.55 -19.77
CA PHE A 210 0.96 -3.67 -18.82
C PHE A 210 -0.27 -4.36 -19.41
N LEU A 211 -0.28 -4.59 -20.72
CA LEU A 211 -1.24 -5.43 -21.40
C LEU A 211 -0.65 -6.83 -21.50
N LEU A 212 -1.45 -7.85 -21.14
CA LEU A 212 -1.11 -9.25 -20.87
C LEU A 212 -0.91 -9.56 -19.36
#